data_AF-A0A401TS38-F1
#
_entry.id   AF-A0A401TS38-F1
#
_cell.length_a   1.000
_cell.length_b   1.000
_cell.length_c   1.000
_cell.angle_alpha   90.00
_cell.angle_beta   90.00
_cell.angle_gamma   90.00
#
_symmetry.space_group_name_H-M   'P 1'
#
loop_
_entity.id
_entity.type
_entity.pdbx_description
1 polymer ?
#
loop_
_entity_poly.entity_id
_entity_poly.type
_entity_poly.pdbx_seq_one_letter_code
_entity_poly.pdbx_strand_id
1 'polypeptide(L)'
;MGTKVQADAKYHACQEARAKLSGQRSFSQEYSDRQVEVTGGPIGAAASDLLLSPGQPSDFGAWLSGLAAQPGVIYHLLEPLHHLLPGGRAEPRRCQLRRELEAYLRGHARAGEGRNCSGRCGRGSAPDPRQPCSCRCPPTQEVDGLCCPRGKGWGLLEVTVGPGRDLWGDYAGGTDAYVRARYRPATGPELVATTAVVPNNNNPEWGVTL
;
A
#
# COMPACT_ATOMS: atom_id res chain seq x y z
N MET A 1 -32.35 24.48 -9.54
CA MET A 1 -32.30 24.99 -8.15
C MET A 1 -31.23 24.20 -7.42
N GLY A 2 -30.06 24.80 -7.18
CA GLY A 2 -28.97 24.14 -6.47
C GLY A 2 -29.24 24.19 -4.97
N THR A 3 -29.43 23.03 -4.34
CA THR A 3 -29.55 22.91 -2.89
C THR A 3 -28.22 23.33 -2.28
N LYS A 4 -28.19 24.49 -1.60
CA LYS A 4 -27.07 24.89 -0.73
C LYS A 4 -27.04 23.91 0.44
N VAL A 5 -26.19 22.90 0.35
CA VAL A 5 -25.84 22.07 1.51
C VAL A 5 -25.10 22.98 2.49
N GLN A 6 -25.64 23.14 3.70
CA GLN A 6 -24.94 23.83 4.77
C GLN A 6 -23.67 23.04 5.08
N ALA A 7 -22.52 23.67 4.90
CA ALA A 7 -21.22 23.09 5.23
C ALA A 7 -21.19 22.75 6.73
N ASP A 8 -21.11 21.47 7.07
CA ASP A 8 -20.90 21.04 8.44
C ASP A 8 -19.42 21.21 8.83
N ALA A 9 -19.12 21.08 10.12
CA ALA A 9 -17.73 21.18 10.61
C ALA A 9 -16.78 20.18 9.92
N LYS A 10 -17.30 19.02 9.48
CA LYS A 10 -16.52 18.01 8.75
C LYS A 10 -16.16 18.46 7.34
N TYR A 11 -17.07 19.12 6.64
CA TYR A 11 -16.81 19.72 5.33
C TYR A 11 -15.73 20.80 5.41
N HIS A 12 -15.75 21.62 6.46
CA HIS A 12 -14.69 22.61 6.70
C HIS A 12 -13.31 21.94 6.89
N ALA A 13 -13.23 20.88 7.70
CA ALA A 13 -12.00 20.10 7.85
C ALA A 13 -11.52 19.50 6.51
N CYS A 14 -12.44 19.06 5.64
CA CYS A 14 -12.08 18.61 4.29
C CYS A 14 -11.48 19.73 3.44
N GLN A 15 -12.02 20.94 3.51
CA GLN A 15 -11.46 22.08 2.75
C GLN A 15 -10.08 22.48 3.27
N GLU A 16 -9.86 22.48 4.59
CA GLU A 16 -8.55 22.73 5.19
C GLU A 16 -7.52 21.66 4.78
N ALA A 17 -7.91 20.40 4.75
CA ALA A 17 -7.05 19.32 4.28
C ALA A 17 -6.76 19.43 2.77
N ARG A 18 -7.76 19.78 1.96
CA ARG A 18 -7.61 20.02 0.53
C ARG A 18 -6.61 21.13 0.23
N ALA A 19 -6.60 22.20 1.04
CA ALA A 19 -5.64 23.30 0.88
C ALA A 19 -4.17 22.87 1.01
N LYS A 20 -3.91 21.70 1.61
CA LYS A 20 -2.56 21.11 1.74
C LYS A 20 -2.16 20.28 0.51
N LEU A 21 -3.09 19.94 -0.38
CA LEU A 21 -2.80 19.24 -1.62
C LEU A 21 -2.15 20.20 -2.63
N SER A 22 -1.19 19.71 -3.40
CA SER A 22 -0.55 20.48 -4.46
C SER A 22 -1.55 20.79 -5.59
N GLY A 23 -1.64 22.06 -6.00
CA GLY A 23 -2.36 22.45 -7.21
C GLY A 23 -3.88 22.66 -7.07
N GLN A 24 -4.40 22.88 -5.85
CA GLN A 24 -5.82 23.24 -5.59
C GLN A 24 -6.88 22.26 -6.14
N ARG A 25 -6.47 21.04 -6.49
CA ARG A 25 -7.35 19.96 -6.98
C ARG A 25 -8.32 19.50 -5.89
N SER A 26 -9.43 18.89 -6.28
CA SER A 26 -10.28 18.14 -5.34
C SER A 26 -9.61 16.81 -4.97
N PHE A 27 -10.03 16.18 -3.86
CA PHE A 27 -9.54 14.84 -3.50
C PHE A 27 -9.79 13.81 -4.61
N SER A 28 -10.95 13.85 -5.26
CA SER A 28 -11.29 12.96 -6.38
C SER A 28 -10.46 13.21 -7.63
N GLN A 29 -9.85 14.39 -7.78
CA GLN A 29 -8.92 14.70 -8.87
C GLN A 29 -7.50 14.26 -8.53
N GLU A 30 -7.09 14.38 -7.26
CA GLU A 30 -5.76 13.99 -6.80
C GLU A 30 -5.62 12.45 -6.70
N TYR A 31 -6.65 11.80 -6.17
CA TYR A 31 -6.71 10.35 -5.98
C TYR A 31 -7.69 9.76 -7.00
N SER A 32 -7.22 9.50 -8.21
CA SER A 32 -8.07 9.03 -9.31
C SER A 32 -8.18 7.52 -9.44
N ASP A 33 -7.29 6.76 -8.80
CA ASP A 33 -7.27 5.30 -8.83
C ASP A 33 -8.51 4.75 -8.13
N ARG A 34 -9.49 4.32 -8.92
CA ARG A 34 -10.79 3.90 -8.43
C ARG A 34 -11.37 2.78 -9.29
N GLN A 35 -12.20 1.96 -8.65
CA GLN A 35 -13.12 1.06 -9.33
C GLN A 35 -14.53 1.56 -9.05
N VAL A 36 -15.32 1.73 -10.12
CA VAL A 36 -16.70 2.22 -10.03
C VAL A 36 -17.61 1.15 -10.63
N GLU A 37 -18.60 0.74 -9.84
CA GLU A 37 -19.66 -0.15 -10.26
C GLU A 37 -20.99 0.58 -10.06
N VAL A 38 -21.74 0.76 -11.14
CA VAL A 38 -23.09 1.32 -11.11
C VAL A 38 -24.05 0.24 -11.59
N THR A 39 -25.04 -0.08 -10.77
CA THR A 39 -26.01 -1.15 -11.03
C THR A 39 -27.40 -0.55 -11.24
N GLY A 40 -28.02 -0.83 -12.39
CA GLY A 40 -29.31 -0.29 -12.78
C GLY A 40 -29.26 1.15 -13.30
N GLY A 41 -30.41 1.66 -13.71
CA GLY A 41 -30.59 2.96 -14.34
C GLY A 41 -30.30 2.92 -15.86
N PRO A 42 -30.58 4.03 -16.57
CA PRO A 42 -30.45 4.09 -18.01
C PRO A 42 -28.99 3.96 -18.48
N ILE A 43 -28.76 3.01 -19.41
CA ILE A 43 -27.44 2.57 -19.94
C ILE A 43 -26.54 3.73 -20.45
N GLY A 44 -27.12 4.86 -20.84
CA GLY A 44 -26.38 6.03 -21.35
C GLY A 44 -25.96 7.09 -20.32
N ALA A 45 -26.61 7.14 -19.14
CA ALA A 45 -26.27 8.08 -18.05
C ALA A 45 -25.55 7.39 -16.88
N ALA A 46 -25.60 6.04 -16.82
CA ALA A 46 -25.11 5.23 -15.71
C ALA A 46 -23.70 4.65 -15.90
N ALA A 47 -23.04 4.92 -17.04
CA ALA A 47 -21.69 4.42 -17.32
C ALA A 47 -20.57 5.28 -16.68
N SER A 48 -20.92 6.39 -16.02
CA SER A 48 -20.00 7.35 -15.42
C SER A 48 -20.06 7.32 -13.89
N ASP A 49 -18.98 7.76 -13.26
CA ASP A 49 -18.88 7.90 -11.81
C ASP A 49 -19.86 8.97 -11.31
N LEU A 50 -20.98 8.54 -10.71
CA LEU A 50 -22.05 9.43 -10.24
C LEU A 50 -21.61 10.35 -9.08
N LEU A 51 -20.53 10.03 -8.37
CA LEU A 51 -20.17 10.68 -7.11
C LEU A 51 -18.89 11.51 -7.22
N LEU A 52 -17.87 10.99 -7.90
CA LEU A 52 -16.52 11.52 -7.85
C LEU A 52 -15.99 11.96 -9.23
N SER A 53 -16.86 12.02 -10.25
CA SER A 53 -16.51 12.56 -11.58
C SER A 53 -15.98 13.99 -11.50
N PRO A 54 -14.72 14.24 -11.91
CA PRO A 54 -14.14 15.58 -11.88
C PRO A 54 -14.85 16.53 -12.85
N GLY A 55 -15.32 17.68 -12.35
CA GLY A 55 -15.78 18.78 -13.20
C GLY A 55 -17.07 18.53 -13.98
N GLN A 56 -17.78 17.43 -13.72
CA GLN A 56 -19.09 17.14 -14.30
C GLN A 56 -20.17 17.17 -13.21
N PRO A 57 -21.33 17.80 -13.45
CA PRO A 57 -22.46 17.70 -12.54
C PRO A 57 -22.89 16.23 -12.41
N SER A 58 -23.26 15.82 -11.21
CA SER A 58 -23.74 14.47 -10.96
C SER A 58 -25.11 14.27 -11.61
N ASP A 59 -25.22 13.27 -12.47
CA ASP A 59 -26.50 12.82 -13.06
C ASP A 59 -27.31 11.93 -12.11
N PHE A 60 -26.99 11.93 -10.81
CA PHE A 60 -27.63 11.09 -9.79
C PHE A 60 -29.15 11.20 -9.80
N GLY A 61 -29.72 12.40 -9.99
CA GLY A 61 -31.17 12.59 -10.03
C GLY A 61 -31.83 11.92 -11.25
N ALA A 62 -31.18 11.96 -12.42
CA ALA A 62 -31.67 11.33 -13.65
C ALA A 62 -31.48 9.81 -13.60
N TRP A 63 -30.38 9.35 -13.01
CA TRP A 63 -30.18 7.93 -12.72
C TRP A 63 -31.25 7.40 -11.77
N LEU A 64 -31.49 8.10 -10.65
CA LEU A 64 -32.46 7.73 -9.62
C LEU A 64 -33.89 7.64 -10.18
N SER A 65 -34.29 8.58 -11.03
CA SER A 65 -35.62 8.57 -11.66
C SER A 65 -35.79 7.44 -12.67
N GLY A 66 -34.71 7.01 -13.33
CA GLY A 66 -34.71 5.91 -14.29
C GLY A 66 -34.68 4.51 -13.67
N LEU A 67 -34.35 4.37 -12.38
CA LEU A 67 -34.24 3.07 -11.71
C LEU A 67 -35.53 2.25 -11.74
N ALA A 68 -36.70 2.90 -11.63
CA ALA A 68 -37.98 2.21 -11.68
C ALA A 68 -38.21 1.50 -13.03
N ALA A 69 -37.72 2.08 -14.13
CA ALA A 69 -37.84 1.51 -15.47
C ALA A 69 -36.73 0.49 -15.78
N GLN A 70 -35.53 0.69 -15.22
CA GLN A 70 -34.36 -0.17 -15.44
C GLN A 70 -33.72 -0.52 -14.09
N PRO A 71 -34.33 -1.43 -13.30
CA PRO A 71 -33.79 -1.80 -12.00
C PRO A 71 -32.53 -2.66 -12.17
N GLY A 72 -31.58 -2.47 -11.26
CA GLY A 72 -30.43 -3.37 -11.10
C GLY A 72 -30.65 -4.34 -9.93
N VAL A 73 -30.01 -5.51 -9.99
CA VAL A 73 -30.04 -6.49 -8.89
C VAL A 73 -28.99 -6.12 -7.85
N ILE A 74 -29.43 -5.59 -6.71
CA ILE A 74 -28.53 -5.20 -5.60
C ILE A 74 -28.24 -6.39 -4.67
N TYR A 75 -29.26 -7.22 -4.45
CA TYR A 75 -29.17 -8.38 -3.58
C TYR A 75 -30.01 -9.52 -4.15
N HIS A 76 -29.52 -10.75 -3.98
CA HIS A 76 -30.22 -11.95 -4.39
C HIS A 76 -29.84 -13.11 -3.46
N LEU A 77 -30.72 -14.10 -3.38
CA LEU A 77 -30.45 -15.37 -2.73
C LEU A 77 -29.96 -16.38 -3.78
N LEU A 78 -28.88 -17.08 -3.46
CA LEU A 78 -28.33 -18.11 -4.33
C LEU A 78 -28.80 -19.48 -3.86
N GLU A 79 -29.37 -20.26 -4.78
CA GLU A 79 -29.62 -21.68 -4.59
C GLU A 79 -28.71 -22.51 -5.49
N PRO A 80 -28.21 -23.68 -5.01
CA PRO A 80 -27.39 -24.55 -5.83
C PRO A 80 -28.12 -25.03 -7.08
N LEU A 81 -27.48 -24.93 -8.25
CA LEU A 81 -28.07 -25.31 -9.55
C LEU A 81 -28.63 -26.74 -9.58
N HIS A 82 -28.01 -27.67 -8.85
CA HIS A 82 -28.46 -29.07 -8.76
C HIS A 82 -29.81 -29.25 -8.05
N HIS A 83 -30.38 -28.21 -7.45
CA HIS A 83 -31.75 -28.23 -6.92
C HIS A 83 -32.83 -28.12 -8.00
N LEU A 84 -32.49 -27.61 -9.19
CA LEU A 84 -33.44 -27.45 -10.29
C LEU A 84 -33.77 -28.77 -11.00
N LEU A 85 -33.03 -29.85 -10.74
CA LEU A 85 -33.27 -31.13 -11.39
C LEU A 85 -34.51 -31.82 -10.81
N PRO A 86 -35.43 -32.31 -11.67
CA PRO A 86 -36.61 -33.04 -11.22
C PRO A 86 -36.22 -34.37 -10.57
N GLY A 87 -37.08 -34.94 -9.71
CA GLY A 87 -36.84 -36.25 -9.08
C GLY A 87 -36.07 -36.19 -7.75
N GLY A 88 -35.76 -35.00 -7.23
CA GLY A 88 -35.31 -34.81 -5.85
C GLY A 88 -34.01 -35.55 -5.55
N ARG A 89 -33.95 -36.31 -4.45
CA ARG A 89 -32.72 -37.06 -4.06
C ARG A 89 -32.52 -38.36 -4.86
N ALA A 90 -33.54 -38.82 -5.56
CA ALA A 90 -33.51 -40.06 -6.34
C ALA A 90 -32.91 -39.88 -7.75
N GLU A 91 -32.75 -38.65 -8.24
CA GLU A 91 -32.19 -38.36 -9.56
C GLU A 91 -30.65 -38.51 -9.57
N PRO A 92 -30.08 -39.48 -10.32
CA PRO A 92 -28.63 -39.73 -10.33
C PRO A 92 -27.81 -38.54 -10.85
N ARG A 93 -28.34 -37.79 -11.84
CA ARG A 93 -27.66 -36.62 -12.42
C ARG A 93 -27.50 -35.50 -11.39
N ARG A 94 -28.36 -35.43 -10.38
CA ARG A 94 -28.27 -34.44 -9.30
C ARG A 94 -27.01 -34.66 -8.46
N CYS A 95 -26.74 -35.91 -8.09
CA CYS A 95 -25.53 -36.25 -7.34
C CYS A 95 -24.27 -35.95 -8.15
N GLN A 96 -24.29 -36.25 -9.46
CA GLN A 96 -23.17 -35.93 -10.35
C GLN A 96 -22.94 -34.41 -10.44
N LEU A 97 -23.98 -33.63 -10.77
CA LEU A 97 -23.86 -32.17 -10.89
C LEU A 97 -23.39 -31.51 -9.59
N ARG A 98 -23.88 -32.00 -8.43
CA ARG A 98 -23.39 -31.54 -7.13
C ARG A 98 -21.87 -31.76 -6.99
N ARG A 99 -21.38 -32.96 -7.32
CA ARG A 99 -19.95 -33.30 -7.22
C ARG A 99 -19.09 -32.45 -8.16
N GLU A 100 -19.55 -32.24 -9.40
CA GLU A 100 -18.84 -31.39 -10.37
C GLU A 100 -18.80 -29.93 -9.92
N LEU A 101 -19.90 -29.40 -9.36
CA LEU A 101 -19.91 -28.05 -8.78
C LEU A 101 -18.98 -27.93 -7.58
N GLU A 102 -18.98 -28.91 -6.67
CA GLU A 102 -18.04 -28.94 -5.54
C GLU A 102 -16.58 -28.97 -6.02
N ALA A 103 -16.28 -29.74 -7.07
CA ALA A 103 -14.96 -29.79 -7.68
C ALA A 103 -14.58 -28.46 -8.35
N TYR A 104 -15.49 -27.86 -9.10
CA TYR A 104 -15.32 -26.56 -9.74
C TYR A 104 -15.04 -25.47 -8.71
N LEU A 105 -15.88 -25.37 -7.67
CA LEU A 105 -15.72 -24.39 -6.59
C LEU A 105 -14.40 -24.58 -5.86
N ARG A 106 -14.01 -25.84 -5.57
CA ARG A 106 -12.73 -26.13 -4.92
C ARG A 106 -11.53 -25.79 -5.81
N GLY A 107 -11.61 -26.05 -7.11
CA GLY A 107 -10.55 -25.75 -8.08
C GLY A 107 -10.37 -24.25 -8.34
N HIS A 108 -11.43 -23.46 -8.17
CA HIS A 108 -11.44 -22.00 -8.36
C HIS A 108 -11.42 -21.21 -7.04
N ALA A 109 -11.44 -21.90 -5.90
CA ALA A 109 -11.19 -21.27 -4.62
C ALA A 109 -9.82 -20.61 -4.68
N ARG A 110 -9.77 -19.29 -4.45
CA ARG A 110 -8.51 -18.54 -4.54
C ARG A 110 -7.51 -19.19 -3.59
N ALA A 111 -6.32 -19.51 -4.10
CA ALA A 111 -5.25 -20.21 -3.38
C ALA A 111 -4.77 -19.49 -2.09
N GLY A 112 -5.29 -18.30 -1.79
CA GLY A 112 -5.04 -17.56 -0.55
C GLY A 112 -5.98 -17.86 0.61
N GLU A 113 -7.10 -18.58 0.40
CA GLU A 113 -8.09 -18.85 1.45
C GLU A 113 -7.82 -20.13 2.26
N GLY A 114 -6.73 -20.83 1.94
CA GLY A 114 -6.29 -21.97 2.73
C GLY A 114 -4.93 -22.47 2.30
N ARG A 115 -4.02 -22.51 3.29
CA ARG A 115 -2.85 -23.40 3.35
C ARG A 115 -1.62 -22.98 2.52
N ASN A 116 -1.00 -21.86 2.90
CA ASN A 116 0.41 -21.82 3.30
C ASN A 116 0.80 -20.37 3.58
N CYS A 117 0.61 -19.95 4.83
CA CYS A 117 1.05 -18.63 5.27
C CYS A 117 2.54 -18.59 5.63
N SER A 118 3.30 -19.55 5.11
CA SER A 118 4.77 -19.60 5.11
C SER A 118 5.41 -18.57 4.16
N GLY A 119 4.64 -17.58 3.70
CA GLY A 119 5.12 -16.50 2.85
C GLY A 119 6.17 -15.66 3.57
N ARG A 120 7.29 -15.39 2.92
CA ARG A 120 8.27 -14.42 3.43
C ARG A 120 7.59 -13.05 3.46
N CYS A 121 7.56 -12.44 4.64
CA CYS A 121 7.15 -11.05 4.78
C CYS A 121 8.10 -10.14 3.99
N GLY A 122 7.58 -9.03 3.47
CA GLY A 122 8.36 -8.03 2.76
C GLY A 122 9.48 -7.44 3.63
N ARG A 123 10.49 -6.82 3.02
CA ARG A 123 11.63 -6.24 3.75
C ARG A 123 11.16 -5.32 4.87
N GLY A 124 11.71 -5.51 6.07
CA GLY A 124 11.37 -4.73 7.27
C GLY A 124 10.13 -5.21 8.03
N SER A 125 9.39 -6.18 7.49
CA SER A 125 8.25 -6.81 8.18
C SER A 125 8.55 -8.24 8.61
N ALA A 126 7.95 -8.67 9.70
CA ALA A 126 8.08 -10.00 10.26
C ALA A 126 6.71 -10.67 10.37
N PRO A 127 6.64 -12.01 10.35
CA PRO A 127 5.37 -12.72 10.57
C PRO A 127 4.76 -12.33 11.91
N ASP A 128 3.44 -12.11 11.94
CA ASP A 128 2.73 -11.84 13.18
C ASP A 128 2.56 -13.16 13.98
N PRO A 129 3.11 -13.27 15.20
CA PRO A 129 2.95 -14.47 16.02
C PRO A 129 1.50 -14.75 16.44
N ARG A 130 0.60 -13.76 16.34
CA ARG A 130 -0.82 -13.87 16.66
C ARG A 130 -1.70 -14.15 15.43
N GLN A 131 -1.19 -13.90 14.23
CA GLN A 131 -1.93 -14.02 12.98
C GLN A 131 -1.04 -14.68 11.92
N PRO A 132 -1.17 -16.01 11.69
CA PRO A 132 -0.27 -16.78 10.84
C PRO A 132 -0.08 -16.27 9.41
N CYS A 133 -1.03 -15.48 8.89
CA CYS A 133 -1.06 -14.96 7.51
C CYS A 133 -0.88 -13.44 7.44
N SER A 134 -0.43 -12.82 8.53
CA SER A 134 -0.21 -11.39 8.61
C SER A 134 1.28 -11.09 8.78
N CYS A 135 1.70 -9.98 8.18
CA CYS A 135 3.03 -9.42 8.38
C CYS A 135 2.89 -8.15 9.21
N ARG A 136 3.72 -8.02 10.23
CA ARG A 136 3.79 -6.85 11.10
C ARG A 136 5.09 -6.10 10.86
N CYS A 137 5.00 -4.78 10.78
CA CYS A 137 6.15 -3.89 10.93
C CYS A 137 6.31 -3.48 12.39
N PRO A 138 7.46 -3.74 13.02
CA PRO A 138 7.84 -3.03 14.25
C PRO A 138 8.05 -1.56 13.92
N PRO A 139 7.31 -0.61 14.53
CA PRO A 139 7.50 0.80 14.26
C PRO A 139 8.87 1.25 14.78
N THR A 140 9.60 2.03 13.96
CA THR A 140 10.85 2.69 14.33
C THR A 140 10.66 4.20 14.32
N GLN A 141 11.74 4.96 14.52
CA GLN A 141 11.71 6.42 14.40
C GLN A 141 11.48 6.86 12.94
N GLU A 142 11.88 6.04 11.97
CA GLU A 142 11.86 6.32 10.54
C GLU A 142 10.62 5.74 9.85
N VAL A 143 10.10 4.60 10.35
CA VAL A 143 9.02 3.82 9.74
C VAL A 143 7.88 3.61 10.73
N ASP A 144 6.63 3.70 10.26
CA ASP A 144 5.45 3.46 11.08
C ASP A 144 5.05 1.96 11.16
N GLY A 145 3.95 1.68 11.85
CA GLY A 145 3.46 0.31 12.03
C GLY A 145 2.93 -0.37 10.76
N LEU A 146 2.78 0.36 9.66
CA LEU A 146 2.33 -0.12 8.34
C LEU A 146 3.50 -0.28 7.35
N CYS A 147 4.74 -0.19 7.84
CA CYS A 147 5.94 -0.14 7.00
C CYS A 147 6.03 1.11 6.10
N CYS A 148 5.34 2.19 6.44
CA CYS A 148 5.41 3.45 5.69
C CYS A 148 6.46 4.37 6.32
N PRO A 149 7.37 4.97 5.52
CA PRO A 149 8.28 5.99 6.03
C PRO A 149 7.50 7.19 6.60
N ARG A 150 7.90 7.66 7.79
CA ARG A 150 7.26 8.80 8.47
C ARG A 150 7.54 10.15 7.81
N GLY A 151 8.52 10.19 6.91
CA GLY A 151 8.94 11.38 6.20
C GLY A 151 9.60 11.06 4.88
N LYS A 152 9.79 12.09 4.05
CA LYS A 152 10.56 11.98 2.82
C LYS A 152 12.05 12.08 3.14
N GLY A 153 12.88 11.40 2.36
CA GLY A 153 14.34 11.49 2.49
C GLY A 153 14.97 10.61 3.56
N TRP A 154 14.19 9.72 4.22
CA TRP A 154 14.76 8.68 5.07
C TRP A 154 15.47 7.62 4.22
N GLY A 155 16.64 7.19 4.70
CA GLY A 155 17.44 6.15 4.07
C GLY A 155 18.55 5.67 4.99
N LEU A 156 19.07 4.48 4.71
CA LEU A 156 20.25 3.94 5.38
C LEU A 156 21.50 4.47 4.65
N LEU A 157 22.37 5.16 5.38
CA LEU A 157 23.69 5.59 4.91
C LEU A 157 24.75 4.72 5.59
N GLU A 158 25.44 3.90 4.81
CA GLU A 158 26.57 3.09 5.25
C GLU A 158 27.85 3.60 4.57
N VAL A 159 28.87 3.94 5.35
CA VAL A 159 30.16 4.42 4.83
C VAL A 159 31.21 3.34 5.06
N THR A 160 31.55 2.60 4.00
CA THR A 160 32.62 1.59 4.07
C THR A 160 33.98 2.26 3.91
N VAL A 161 34.84 2.12 4.92
CA VAL A 161 36.20 2.70 4.93
C VAL A 161 37.20 1.64 4.47
N GLY A 162 37.66 1.78 3.22
CA GLY A 162 38.71 0.96 2.63
C GLY A 162 40.12 1.33 3.11
N PRO A 163 41.16 0.60 2.67
CA PRO A 163 42.54 0.86 3.08
C PRO A 163 43.10 2.15 2.48
N GLY A 164 43.99 2.81 3.21
CA GLY A 164 44.83 3.90 2.72
C GLY A 164 46.10 3.34 2.07
N ARG A 165 46.66 4.07 1.10
CA ARG A 165 47.93 3.73 0.46
C ARG A 165 48.84 4.93 0.38
N ASP A 166 50.11 4.73 0.70
CA ASP A 166 51.18 5.72 0.62
C ASP A 166 50.81 7.07 1.26
N LEU A 167 50.13 7.04 2.41
CA LEU A 167 49.79 8.23 3.19
C LEU A 167 51.05 8.81 3.84
N TRP A 168 51.16 10.13 3.83
CA TRP A 168 52.28 10.86 4.41
C TRP A 168 51.80 12.14 5.09
N GLY A 169 52.34 12.44 6.27
CA GLY A 169 51.97 13.64 7.04
C GLY A 169 52.87 13.91 8.24
N ASP A 170 53.42 12.87 8.86
CA ASP A 170 54.29 13.01 10.04
C ASP A 170 55.74 13.29 9.63
N TYR A 171 56.39 14.23 10.32
CA TYR A 171 57.75 14.69 10.02
C TYR A 171 58.83 13.61 10.23
N ALA A 172 58.52 12.56 11.00
CA ALA A 172 59.37 11.40 11.21
C ALA A 172 58.53 10.16 11.48
N GLY A 173 58.89 9.02 10.88
CA GLY A 173 58.14 7.77 11.02
C GLY A 173 57.09 7.54 9.93
N GLY A 174 56.27 6.52 10.14
CA GLY A 174 55.03 6.30 9.38
C GLY A 174 53.88 7.13 9.95
N THR A 175 52.84 7.30 9.15
CA THR A 175 51.72 8.19 9.48
C THR A 175 50.76 7.59 10.50
N ASP A 176 50.32 8.39 11.48
CA ASP A 176 49.22 8.06 12.41
C ASP A 176 47.86 8.46 11.81
N ALA A 177 47.20 7.55 11.08
CA ALA A 177 46.04 7.88 10.25
C ALA A 177 44.69 7.43 10.85
N TYR A 178 43.64 8.22 10.62
CA TYR A 178 42.25 7.86 10.88
C TYR A 178 41.32 8.55 9.87
N VAL A 179 40.09 8.03 9.72
CA VAL A 179 39.08 8.59 8.84
C VAL A 179 37.93 9.15 9.68
N ARG A 180 37.51 10.37 9.36
CA ARG A 180 36.35 11.01 9.98
C ARG A 180 35.31 11.33 8.91
N ALA A 181 34.26 10.52 8.85
CA ALA A 181 33.12 10.75 7.97
C ALA A 181 32.16 11.76 8.61
N ARG A 182 31.69 12.72 7.81
CA ARG A 182 30.68 13.70 8.22
C ARG A 182 29.59 13.78 7.17
N TYR A 183 28.34 13.72 7.61
CA TYR A 183 27.18 13.88 6.74
C TYR A 183 26.20 14.86 7.37
N ARG A 184 25.85 15.91 6.62
CA ARG A 184 24.86 16.89 7.04
C ARG A 184 23.56 16.66 6.28
N PRO A 185 22.52 16.09 6.93
CA PRO A 185 21.21 15.98 6.31
C PRO A 185 20.60 17.37 6.10
N ALA A 186 19.65 17.49 5.16
CA ALA A 186 18.92 18.72 4.93
C ALA A 186 18.12 19.17 6.17
N THR A 187 17.71 18.21 7.00
CA THR A 187 17.02 18.41 8.27
C THR A 187 17.67 17.56 9.35
N GLY A 188 17.96 18.15 10.52
CA GLY A 188 18.55 17.45 11.67
C GLY A 188 20.03 17.77 11.92
N PRO A 189 20.65 17.10 12.91
CA PRO A 189 22.04 17.33 13.29
C PRO A 189 23.03 16.71 12.28
N GLU A 190 24.26 17.25 12.23
CA GLU A 190 25.36 16.63 11.49
C GLU A 190 25.70 15.26 12.11
N LEU A 191 25.73 14.24 11.27
CA LEU A 191 26.18 12.90 11.63
C LEU A 191 27.70 12.83 11.46
N VAL A 192 28.40 12.34 12.48
CA VAL A 192 29.85 12.22 12.48
C VAL A 192 30.23 10.84 12.97
N ALA A 193 31.06 10.14 12.21
CA ALA A 193 31.63 8.86 12.59
C ALA A 193 33.13 8.86 12.32
N THR A 194 33.89 8.18 13.18
CA THR A 194 35.35 8.18 13.13
C THR A 194 35.86 6.76 13.28
N THR A 195 36.84 6.37 12.47
CA THR A 195 37.56 5.11 12.65
C THR A 195 38.54 5.18 13.81
N ALA A 196 39.03 4.02 14.26
CA ALA A 196 40.19 3.97 15.13
C ALA A 196 41.44 4.51 14.41
N VAL A 197 42.37 5.09 15.18
CA VAL A 197 43.66 5.54 14.66
C VAL A 197 44.55 4.32 14.43
N VAL A 198 45.18 4.26 13.26
CA VAL A 198 46.22 3.27 12.93
C VAL A 198 47.56 3.98 13.04
N PRO A 199 48.38 3.67 14.06
CA PRO A 199 49.62 4.39 14.29
C PRO A 199 50.76 3.90 13.38
N ASN A 200 51.68 4.80 13.05
CA ASN A 200 52.97 4.55 12.42
C ASN A 200 52.90 3.68 11.15
N ASN A 201 51.91 3.91 10.28
CA ASN A 201 51.68 3.11 9.08
C ASN A 201 51.19 3.97 7.90
N ASN A 202 51.99 4.03 6.83
CA ASN A 202 51.65 4.75 5.60
C ASN A 202 50.61 4.01 4.74
N ASN A 203 50.32 2.74 5.04
CA ASN A 203 49.31 1.91 4.37
C ASN A 203 48.30 1.36 5.39
N PRO A 204 47.50 2.22 6.04
CA PRO A 204 46.58 1.81 7.08
C PRO A 204 45.40 1.00 6.52
N GLU A 205 44.99 -0.03 7.25
CA GLU A 205 43.79 -0.82 6.95
C GLU A 205 42.76 -0.63 8.05
N TRP A 206 41.55 -0.17 7.71
CA TRP A 206 40.45 -0.06 8.67
C TRP A 206 39.43 -1.19 8.49
N GLY A 207 38.93 -1.40 7.26
CA GLY A 207 38.01 -2.50 6.96
C GLY A 207 36.69 -2.44 7.74
N VAL A 208 36.23 -1.24 8.09
CA VAL A 208 35.00 -1.00 8.87
C VAL A 208 33.93 -0.30 8.04
N THR A 209 32.67 -0.55 8.38
CA THR A 209 31.53 0.25 7.91
C THR A 209 31.08 1.15 9.05
N LEU A 210 31.03 2.45 8.78
CA LEU A 210 30.54 3.50 9.68
C LEU A 210 29.08 3.84 9.38
#